data_AF-A0A4D4KM48-F1
#
_entry.id   AF-A0A4D4KM48-F1
#
_cell.length_a   1.000
_cell.length_b   1.000
_cell.length_c   1.000
_cell.angle_alpha   90.00
_cell.angle_beta   90.00
_cell.angle_gamma   90.00
#
_symmetry.space_group_name_H-M   'P 1'
#
loop_
_entity.id
_entity.type
_entity.pdbx_description
1 polymer ?
#
loop_
_entity_poly.entity_id
_entity_poly.type
_entity_poly.pdbx_seq_one_letter_code
_entity_poly.pdbx_strand_id
1 'polypeptide(L)'
;MPLERLADGLFETEAALGVGFDSARWSAMAGWGEIIPGLALGEVKAPGLFVQCTERFYVAEDPADPADIGYAPAADPDAWRATPWNAAHTVRTVAANHFTLIEAGAAEVARVIEDWLRLTAPGGGPVPRGRTEPDDRGGRA
;
A
#
# COMPACT_ATOMS: atom_id res chain seq x y z
N MET A 1 -3.67 13.70 5.77
CA MET A 1 -3.33 14.16 4.40
C MET A 1 -4.46 15.03 3.87
N PRO A 2 -4.21 16.19 3.25
CA PRO A 2 -5.25 16.94 2.55
C PRO A 2 -5.77 16.09 1.39
N LEU A 3 -7.09 15.94 1.27
CA LEU A 3 -7.74 15.09 0.26
C LEU A 3 -7.37 15.50 -1.18
N GLU A 4 -7.17 16.81 -1.38
CA GLU A 4 -6.85 17.43 -2.67
C GLU A 4 -5.54 16.89 -3.26
N ARG A 5 -4.47 16.78 -2.45
CA ARG A 5 -3.17 16.29 -2.92
C ARG A 5 -3.13 14.78 -3.17
N LEU A 6 -3.99 14.02 -2.48
CA LEU A 6 -4.21 12.60 -2.79
C LEU A 6 -4.90 12.45 -4.15
N ALA A 7 -5.83 13.36 -4.46
CA ALA A 7 -6.50 13.39 -5.76
C ALA A 7 -5.52 13.75 -6.90
N ASP A 8 -4.59 14.69 -6.70
CA ASP A 8 -3.55 15.03 -7.69
C ASP A 8 -2.72 13.81 -8.10
N GLY A 9 -2.18 13.07 -7.13
CA GLY A 9 -1.44 11.83 -7.42
C GLY A 9 -2.30 10.78 -8.13
N LEU A 10 -3.60 10.71 -7.81
CA LEU A 10 -4.54 9.81 -8.49
C LEU A 10 -4.75 10.18 -9.97
N PHE A 11 -4.79 11.47 -10.30
CA PHE A 11 -4.89 11.96 -11.69
C PHE A 11 -3.63 11.67 -12.50
N GLU A 12 -2.44 11.81 -11.90
CA GLU A 12 -1.18 11.46 -12.56
C GLU A 12 -1.13 9.95 -12.88
N THR A 13 -1.55 9.10 -11.95
CA THR A 13 -1.66 7.65 -12.17
C THR A 13 -2.76 7.30 -13.20
N GLU A 14 -3.88 8.02 -13.23
CA GLU A 14 -4.95 7.85 -14.24
C GLU A 14 -4.43 8.12 -15.65
N ALA A 15 -3.72 9.23 -15.85
CA ALA A 15 -3.14 9.61 -17.14
C ALA A 15 -2.20 8.52 -17.67
N ALA A 16 -1.53 7.78 -16.78
CA ALA A 16 -0.68 6.65 -17.13
C ALA A 16 -1.46 5.35 -17.47
N LEU A 17 -2.67 5.16 -16.94
CA LEU A 17 -3.45 3.91 -17.07
C LEU A 17 -4.54 3.96 -18.16
N GLY A 18 -4.88 5.12 -18.71
CA GLY A 18 -5.73 5.26 -19.91
C GLY A 18 -7.21 4.88 -19.74
N VAL A 19 -7.67 4.62 -18.51
CA VAL A 19 -9.08 4.35 -18.19
C VAL A 19 -9.57 5.44 -17.24
N GLY A 20 -10.19 6.48 -17.80
CA GLY A 20 -10.48 7.70 -17.04
C GLY A 20 -11.38 7.50 -15.81
N PHE A 21 -11.31 8.42 -14.85
CA PHE A 21 -12.25 8.49 -13.74
C PHE A 21 -13.58 9.11 -14.21
N ASP A 22 -14.58 8.27 -14.46
CA ASP A 22 -15.94 8.73 -14.71
C ASP A 22 -16.63 9.26 -13.44
N SER A 23 -17.79 9.88 -13.60
CA SER A 23 -18.57 10.43 -12.48
C SER A 23 -18.94 9.39 -11.42
N ALA A 24 -19.08 8.12 -11.81
CA ALA A 24 -19.36 7.04 -10.88
C ALA A 24 -18.15 6.76 -9.98
N ARG A 25 -16.93 6.73 -10.52
CA ARG A 25 -15.71 6.52 -9.73
C ARG A 25 -15.43 7.69 -8.78
N TRP A 26 -15.65 8.93 -9.23
CA TRP A 26 -15.49 10.12 -8.39
C TRP A 26 -16.45 10.16 -7.21
N SER A 27 -17.75 9.98 -7.49
CA SER A 27 -18.76 9.96 -6.43
C SER A 27 -18.56 8.80 -5.46
N ALA A 28 -18.12 7.63 -5.95
CA ALA A 28 -17.76 6.51 -5.09
C ALA A 28 -16.56 6.82 -4.19
N MET A 29 -15.49 7.44 -4.72
CA MET A 29 -14.33 7.83 -3.93
C MET A 29 -14.70 8.83 -2.84
N ALA A 30 -15.48 9.87 -3.17
CA ALA A 30 -15.97 10.84 -2.20
C ALA A 30 -16.80 10.15 -1.10
N GLY A 31 -17.74 9.30 -1.49
CA GLY A 31 -18.58 8.55 -0.54
C GLY A 31 -17.76 7.65 0.38
N TRP A 32 -16.77 6.92 -0.14
CA TRP A 32 -15.86 6.11 0.69
C TRP A 32 -15.00 6.98 1.62
N GLY A 33 -14.56 8.15 1.15
CA GLY A 33 -13.81 9.13 1.94
C GLY A 33 -14.60 9.66 3.14
N GLU A 34 -15.93 9.76 3.04
CA GLU A 34 -16.80 10.14 4.16
C GLU A 34 -17.05 8.97 5.13
N ILE A 35 -17.17 7.75 4.63
CA ILE A 35 -17.52 6.56 5.42
C ILE A 35 -16.33 6.04 6.23
N ILE A 36 -15.16 5.88 5.59
CA ILE A 36 -13.99 5.19 6.18
C ILE A 36 -13.56 5.81 7.52
N PRO A 37 -13.47 7.14 7.69
CA PRO A 37 -13.05 7.75 8.96
C PRO A 37 -13.98 7.43 10.13
N GLY A 38 -15.25 7.11 9.87
CA GLY A 38 -16.25 6.76 10.89
C GLY A 38 -16.34 5.27 11.22
N LEU A 39 -15.59 4.41 10.52
CA LEU A 39 -15.66 2.97 10.73
C LEU A 39 -15.00 2.58 12.07
N ALA A 40 -15.75 1.87 12.90
CA ALA A 40 -15.22 1.26 14.11
C ALA A 40 -14.33 0.06 13.73
N LEU A 41 -13.01 0.26 13.80
CA LEU A 41 -12.04 -0.82 13.63
C LEU A 41 -12.01 -1.68 14.90
N GLY A 42 -12.56 -2.90 14.82
CA GLY A 42 -12.48 -3.89 15.89
C GLY A 42 -11.09 -4.52 16.02
N GLU A 43 -10.92 -5.33 17.06
CA GLU A 43 -9.70 -6.13 17.25
C GLU A 43 -9.57 -7.19 16.15
N VAL A 44 -8.40 -7.25 15.51
CA VAL A 44 -8.04 -8.30 14.56
C VAL A 44 -7.15 -9.32 15.29
N LYS A 45 -7.68 -10.53 15.48
CA LYS A 45 -6.96 -11.63 16.15
C LYS A 45 -5.93 -12.34 15.26
N ALA A 46 -6.04 -12.18 13.95
CA ALA A 46 -5.09 -12.73 13.01
C ALA A 46 -3.76 -11.96 13.08
N PRO A 47 -2.60 -12.63 12.89
CA PRO A 47 -1.33 -11.94 12.68
C PRO A 47 -1.43 -10.97 11.49
N GLY A 48 -1.03 -9.72 11.68
CA GLY A 48 -1.01 -8.71 10.61
C GLY A 48 0.41 -8.31 10.22
N LEU A 49 0.60 -8.02 8.93
CA LEU A 49 1.79 -7.37 8.39
C LEU A 49 1.41 -5.94 7.97
N PHE A 50 2.21 -4.97 8.40
CA PHE A 50 2.12 -3.59 7.95
C PHE A 50 3.39 -3.23 7.18
N VAL A 51 3.25 -3.00 5.88
CA VAL A 51 4.35 -2.58 5.00
C VAL A 51 4.37 -1.06 4.96
N GLN A 52 5.40 -0.46 5.54
CA GLN A 52 5.54 0.98 5.72
C GLN A 52 6.50 1.57 4.67
N CYS A 53 6.09 2.67 4.04
CA CYS A 53 6.93 3.48 3.16
C CYS A 53 7.98 4.26 3.96
N THR A 54 9.18 4.46 3.40
CA THR A 54 10.21 5.31 4.01
C THR A 54 10.47 6.61 3.28
N GLU A 55 9.79 6.84 2.15
CA GLU A 55 9.90 8.07 1.36
C GLU A 55 8.59 8.83 1.35
N ARG A 56 8.69 10.16 1.29
CA ARG A 56 7.55 11.04 1.08
C ARG A 56 7.27 11.15 -0.41
N PHE A 57 6.00 11.22 -0.78
CA PHE A 57 5.60 11.64 -2.13
C PHE A 57 5.29 13.15 -2.20
N TYR A 58 5.32 13.83 -1.05
CA TYR A 58 5.00 15.23 -0.92
C TYR A 58 5.95 15.91 0.08
N VAL A 59 6.42 17.11 -0.26
CA VAL A 59 7.23 17.97 0.60
C VAL A 59 6.49 19.31 0.70
N ALA A 60 6.20 19.75 1.93
CA ALA A 60 5.59 21.06 2.14
C ALA A 60 6.53 22.16 1.63
N GLU A 61 5.98 23.07 0.83
CA GLU A 61 6.66 24.26 0.34
C GLU A 61 6.79 25.29 1.47
N ASP A 62 5.75 25.43 2.31
CA ASP A 62 5.76 26.21 3.55
C ASP A 62 5.38 25.34 4.77
N PRO A 63 6.38 24.91 5.58
CA PRO A 63 6.13 24.14 6.80
C PRO A 63 5.35 24.87 7.89
N ALA A 64 5.18 26.20 7.77
CA ALA A 64 4.41 27.01 8.71
C ALA A 64 2.92 27.10 8.32
N ASP A 65 2.54 26.74 7.09
CA ASP A 65 1.15 26.74 6.64
C ASP A 65 0.47 25.39 6.97
N PRO A 66 -0.56 25.36 7.84
CA PRO A 66 -1.32 24.16 8.17
C PRO A 66 -1.98 23.49 6.96
N ALA A 67 -2.31 24.25 5.91
CA ALA A 67 -2.87 23.69 4.68
C ALA A 67 -1.83 22.89 3.89
N ASP A 68 -0.55 23.25 4.01
CA ASP A 68 0.55 22.66 3.24
C ASP A 68 1.16 21.45 3.97
N ILE A 69 1.37 21.51 5.30
CA ILE A 69 1.82 20.33 6.07
C ILE A 69 0.74 19.23 6.22
N GLY A 70 -0.51 19.57 5.93
CA GLY A 70 -1.65 18.66 6.06
C GLY A 70 -1.91 18.23 7.50
N TYR A 71 -2.07 16.92 7.72
CA TYR A 71 -2.40 16.38 9.06
C TYR A 71 -1.15 16.01 9.87
N ALA A 72 0.05 16.31 9.34
CA ALA A 72 1.29 16.08 10.08
C ALA A 72 1.48 17.23 11.09
N PRO A 73 1.43 16.99 12.41
CA PRO A 73 1.75 18.01 13.39
C PRO A 73 3.18 18.54 13.16
N ALA A 74 3.32 19.87 13.12
CA ALA A 74 4.61 20.54 12.91
C ALA A 74 5.71 20.16 13.93
N ALA A 75 5.34 19.56 15.06
CA ALA A 75 6.24 19.14 16.12
C ALA A 75 6.92 17.78 15.88
N ASP A 76 6.45 16.98 14.91
CA ASP A 76 7.01 15.66 14.62
C ASP A 76 7.35 15.53 13.12
N PRO A 77 8.65 15.56 12.74
CA PRO A 77 9.08 15.45 11.36
C PRO A 77 8.78 14.07 10.75
N ASP A 78 8.40 13.07 11.54
CA ASP A 78 8.05 11.72 11.07
C ASP A 78 6.54 11.44 11.10
N ALA A 79 5.69 12.41 11.49
CA ALA A 79 4.23 12.21 11.57
C ALA A 79 3.53 11.98 10.21
N TRP A 80 4.25 12.18 9.11
CA TRP A 80 3.79 11.80 7.77
C TRP A 80 3.82 10.27 7.54
N ARG A 81 4.61 9.52 8.33
CA ARG A 81 4.73 8.07 8.20
C ARG A 81 3.46 7.41 8.72
N ALA A 82 2.82 6.62 7.87
CA ALA A 82 1.68 5.82 8.29
C ALA A 82 2.09 4.81 9.37
N THR A 83 1.29 4.68 10.42
CA THR A 83 1.49 3.70 11.50
C THR A 83 0.42 2.60 11.42
N PRO A 84 0.73 1.36 11.84
CA PRO A 84 -0.30 0.32 11.91
C PRO A 84 -1.39 0.72 12.91
N TRP A 85 -2.66 0.52 12.55
CA TRP A 85 -3.78 0.75 13.48
C TRP A 85 -3.76 -0.21 14.67
N ASN A 86 -3.13 -1.39 14.51
CA ASN A 86 -2.91 -2.37 15.56
C ASN A 86 -1.41 -2.51 15.82
N ALA A 87 -0.96 -2.10 17.01
CA ALA A 87 0.44 -2.14 17.41
C ALA A 87 1.03 -3.56 17.48
N ALA A 88 0.20 -4.61 17.50
CA ALA A 88 0.65 -6.00 17.44
C ALA A 88 1.03 -6.46 16.02
N HIS A 89 0.74 -5.66 14.98
CA HIS A 89 1.13 -6.00 13.61
C HIS A 89 2.66 -5.96 13.44
N THR A 90 3.18 -6.91 12.67
CA THR A 90 4.58 -6.91 12.25
C THR A 90 4.82 -5.76 11.29
N VAL A 91 5.75 -4.87 11.61
CA VAL A 91 6.14 -3.77 10.72
C VAL A 91 7.33 -4.17 9.86
N ARG A 92 7.26 -3.89 8.55
CA ARG A 92 8.38 -3.98 7.61
C ARG A 92 8.42 -2.72 6.77
N THR A 93 9.62 -2.22 6.50
CA THR A 93 9.82 -0.97 5.75
C THR A 93 10.30 -1.26 4.34
N VAL A 94 9.85 -0.46 3.38
CA VAL A 94 10.30 -0.49 1.98
C VAL A 94 10.73 0.92 1.57
N ALA A 95 11.85 1.01 0.86
CA ALA A 95 12.38 2.26 0.31
C ALA A 95 11.54 2.72 -0.90
N ALA A 96 10.37 3.23 -0.59
CA ALA A 96 9.39 3.73 -1.54
C ALA A 96 8.49 4.77 -0.89
N ASN A 97 7.74 5.50 -1.72
CA ASN A 97 6.65 6.37 -1.29
C ASN A 97 5.30 5.63 -1.41
N HIS A 98 4.21 6.28 -1.03
CA HIS A 98 2.87 5.66 -1.00
C HIS A 98 2.44 5.03 -2.33
N PHE A 99 2.78 5.67 -3.45
CA PHE A 99 2.44 5.20 -4.80
C PHE A 99 3.46 4.20 -5.31
N THR A 100 4.75 4.55 -5.24
CA THR A 100 5.83 3.71 -5.80
C THR A 100 5.95 2.38 -5.05
N LEU A 101 5.44 2.27 -3.83
CA LEU A 101 5.36 1.02 -3.06
C LEU A 101 4.71 -0.12 -3.85
N ILE A 102 3.59 0.15 -4.52
CA ILE A 102 2.83 -0.88 -5.26
C ILE A 102 3.08 -0.86 -6.77
N GLU A 103 3.86 0.09 -7.25
CA GLU A 103 4.29 0.21 -8.65
C GLU A 103 5.71 -0.35 -8.81
N ALA A 104 6.72 0.51 -8.87
CA ALA A 104 8.13 0.12 -9.01
C ALA A 104 8.62 -0.77 -7.86
N GLY A 105 8.08 -0.58 -6.66
CA GLY A 105 8.39 -1.34 -5.45
C GLY A 105 7.65 -2.68 -5.32
N ALA A 106 6.76 -3.03 -6.24
CA ALA A 106 5.90 -4.21 -6.11
C ALA A 106 6.68 -5.51 -5.90
N ALA A 107 7.82 -5.68 -6.56
CA ALA A 107 8.67 -6.86 -6.42
C ALA A 107 9.30 -6.97 -5.02
N GLU A 108 9.71 -5.85 -4.42
CA GLU A 108 10.24 -5.81 -3.06
C GLU A 108 9.14 -6.08 -2.05
N VAL A 109 7.97 -5.47 -2.22
CA VAL A 109 6.79 -5.72 -1.38
C VAL A 109 6.38 -7.19 -1.41
N ALA A 110 6.37 -7.81 -2.61
CA ALA A 110 6.09 -9.23 -2.75
C ALA A 110 7.07 -10.10 -1.94
N ARG A 111 8.37 -9.79 -2.00
CA ARG A 111 9.38 -10.49 -1.18
C ARG A 111 9.11 -10.32 0.32
N VAL A 112 8.80 -9.10 0.76
CA VAL A 112 8.48 -8.83 2.18
C VAL A 112 7.29 -9.65 2.65
N ILE A 113 6.25 -9.76 1.81
CA ILE A 113 5.06 -10.57 2.09
C ILE A 113 5.41 -12.06 2.14
N GLU A 114 6.16 -12.57 1.16
CA GLU A 114 6.58 -13.98 1.12
C GLU A 114 7.42 -14.37 2.33
N ASP A 115 8.39 -13.52 2.70
CA ASP A 115 9.24 -13.75 3.87
C ASP A 115 8.42 -13.74 5.16
N TRP A 116 7.45 -12.82 5.28
CA TRP A 116 6.54 -12.80 6.43
C TRP A 116 5.67 -14.05 6.49
N LEU A 117 5.06 -14.48 5.39
CA LEU A 117 4.22 -15.68 5.33
C LEU A 117 5.00 -16.95 5.70
N ARG A 118 6.26 -17.06 5.28
CA ARG A 118 7.12 -18.20 5.66
C ARG A 118 7.40 -18.25 7.17
N LEU A 119 7.47 -17.09 7.82
CA LEU A 119 7.72 -16.97 9.26
C LEU A 119 6.44 -17.16 10.10
N THR A 120 5.27 -16.85 9.54
CA THR A 120 3.99 -16.90 10.26
C THR A 120 3.17 -18.16 9.97
N ALA A 121 3.52 -18.93 8.94
CA ALA A 121 2.90 -20.22 8.67
C ALA A 121 3.17 -21.22 9.82
N PRO A 122 2.14 -21.82 10.43
CA PRO A 122 2.32 -22.94 11.33
C PRO A 122 2.88 -24.13 10.53
N GLY A 123 4.18 -24.39 10.66
CA GLY A 123 4.88 -25.50 9.99
C GLY A 123 5.72 -25.04 8.79
N GLY A 124 6.91 -24.48 9.06
CA GLY A 124 7.88 -24.12 8.03
C GLY A 124 8.37 -25.34 7.23
N GLY A 125 7.74 -25.58 6.08
CA GLY A 125 8.24 -26.42 5.00
C GLY A 125 8.31 -25.61 3.70
N PRO A 126 9.31 -25.83 2.83
CA PRO A 126 9.44 -25.07 1.61
C PRO A 126 8.24 -25.28 0.68
N VAL A 127 7.68 -24.19 0.17
CA VAL A 127 6.68 -24.19 -0.91
C VAL A 127 7.29 -24.92 -2.11
N PRO A 128 6.68 -26.00 -2.64
CA PRO A 128 7.20 -26.67 -3.81
C PRO A 128 7.11 -25.70 -5.00
N ARG A 129 8.26 -25.40 -5.62
CA ARG A 129 8.26 -24.72 -6.92
C ARG A 129 7.42 -25.56 -7.88
N GLY A 130 6.55 -24.88 -8.61
CA GLY A 130 5.57 -25.49 -9.52
C GLY A 130 6.18 -26.61 -10.34
N ARG A 131 5.45 -27.72 -10.40
CA ARG A 131 5.74 -28.86 -11.26
C ARG A 131 5.82 -28.33 -12.70
N THR A 132 7.00 -28.37 -13.31
CA THR A 132 7.12 -28.21 -14.76
C THR A 132 6.27 -29.29 -15.41
N GLU A 133 5.23 -28.89 -16.14
CA GLU A 133 4.47 -29.79 -17.00
C GLU A 133 5.44 -30.47 -17.98
N PRO A 134 5.35 -31.80 -18.17
CA PRO A 134 6.09 -32.46 -19.23
C PRO A 134 5.47 -32.10 -20.59
N ASP A 135 6.32 -31.66 -21.50
CA ASP A 135 6.09 -31.44 -22.93
C ASP A 135 5.59 -32.73 -23.59
N ASP A 136 4.26 -32.84 -23.76
CA ASP A 136 3.65 -33.94 -24.52
C ASP A 136 3.56 -33.56 -26.01
N ARG A 137 4.72 -33.57 -26.67
CA ARG A 137 4.80 -33.67 -28.14
C ARG A 137 5.64 -34.88 -28.53
N GLY A 138 5.08 -36.06 -28.29
CA GLY A 138 5.61 -37.33 -28.76
C GLY A 138 4.62 -38.11 -29.63
N GLY A 139 4.70 -37.90 -30.95
CA GLY A 139 4.57 -38.93 -31.99
C GLY A 139 3.31 -39.81 -32.07
N ARG A 140 2.52 -39.61 -33.12
CA ARG A 140 1.75 -40.71 -33.73
C ARG A 140 2.45 -41.15 -35.02
N ALA A 141 2.69 -42.45 -35.10
CA ALA A 141 3.06 -43.21 -36.28
C ALA A 141 1.93 -43.21 -37.33
#